data_AF-A0A4P9TFK0-F1
#
_entry.id   AF-A0A4P9TFK0-F1
#
_cell.length_a   1.000
_cell.length_b   1.000
_cell.length_c   1.000
_cell.angle_alpha   90.00
_cell.angle_beta   90.00
_cell.angle_gamma   90.00
#
_symmetry.space_group_name_H-M   'P 1'
#
loop_
_entity.id
_entity.type
_entity.pdbx_description
1 polymer ?
#
loop_
_entity_poly.entity_id
_entity_poly.type
_entity_poly.pdbx_seq_one_letter_code
_entity_poly.pdbx_strand_id
1 'polypeptide(L)'
;MSSCPTCGNRGYLCQRCRMDELEDRLGLPSEHFDADAGIVCWVQDLNDEWHASMYFEGSQHVSACGDIFETPVADVRHDPRRINEAETCHGCIARLEADDEDNETLPDGGEFEPASKLLADGGEVDVYQWVLENVHEYPAGTDPRWGSRGNLVYEGRKLNGVEKNDVQKAIARAVDNEDLLSWHGLLARAEIDRLRELVRIEHEEHDITRQILVGKCNKLIAKKKRERAGESAEAAVNGGETA
;
A
#
# COMPACT_ATOMS: atom_id res chain seq x y z
N MET A 1 -21.74 -51.11 -7.29
CA MET A 1 -20.98 -51.11 -6.02
C MET A 1 -21.26 -49.79 -5.34
N SER A 2 -22.10 -49.85 -4.32
CA SER A 2 -22.57 -48.74 -3.51
C SER A 2 -21.67 -48.59 -2.29
N SER A 3 -21.06 -47.39 -2.16
CA SER A 3 -20.36 -46.73 -1.03
C SER A 3 -18.96 -46.23 -1.45
N CYS A 4 -18.47 -44.98 -1.31
CA CYS A 4 -18.89 -43.65 -0.84
C CYS A 4 -20.30 -43.41 -0.29
N PRO A 5 -20.36 -43.10 1.02
CA PRO A 5 -21.30 -42.12 1.56
C PRO A 5 -20.65 -41.12 2.54
N THR A 6 -19.33 -40.91 2.57
CA THR A 6 -18.66 -39.97 1.66
C THR A 6 -17.42 -40.52 0.93
N CYS A 7 -16.81 -41.68 1.24
CA CYS A 7 -15.83 -42.27 0.29
C CYS A 7 -15.68 -43.81 0.24
N GLY A 8 -16.21 -44.59 1.18
CA GLY A 8 -16.36 -46.06 1.05
C GLY A 8 -15.11 -46.85 0.58
N ASN A 9 -13.93 -46.33 0.91
CA ASN A 9 -12.62 -46.98 0.79
C ASN A 9 -12.18 -47.43 -0.61
N ARG A 10 -12.00 -46.48 -1.55
CA ARG A 10 -11.07 -46.67 -2.68
C ARG A 10 -10.15 -45.46 -2.89
N GLY A 11 -8.86 -45.75 -3.07
CA GLY A 11 -7.70 -44.92 -2.69
C GLY A 11 -7.38 -43.66 -3.49
N TYR A 12 -8.36 -43.02 -4.13
CA TYR A 12 -8.18 -41.80 -4.92
C TYR A 12 -9.20 -40.70 -4.57
N LEU A 13 -9.93 -40.83 -3.44
CA LEU A 13 -10.91 -39.89 -2.85
C LEU A 13 -11.59 -38.97 -3.87
N CYS A 14 -12.81 -39.33 -4.27
CA CYS A 14 -13.55 -38.67 -5.34
C CYS A 14 -13.53 -37.14 -5.20
N GLN A 15 -13.57 -36.45 -6.34
CA GLN A 15 -13.50 -34.98 -6.44
C GLN A 15 -14.29 -34.29 -5.33
N ARG A 16 -15.52 -34.76 -5.06
CA ARG A 16 -16.39 -34.23 -4.00
C ARG A 16 -15.83 -34.32 -2.58
N CYS A 17 -15.13 -35.38 -2.17
CA CYS A 17 -14.52 -35.43 -0.83
C CYS A 17 -13.34 -34.50 -0.69
N ARG A 18 -12.55 -34.36 -1.76
CA ARG A 18 -11.44 -33.40 -1.78
C ARG A 18 -11.97 -31.98 -1.70
N MET A 19 -13.09 -31.71 -2.37
CA MET A 19 -13.83 -30.47 -2.21
C MET A 19 -14.32 -30.28 -0.77
N ASP A 20 -15.02 -31.26 -0.19
CA ASP A 20 -15.56 -31.15 1.18
C ASP A 20 -14.44 -30.91 2.21
N GLU A 21 -13.28 -31.57 2.08
CA GLU A 21 -12.11 -31.37 2.96
C GLU A 21 -11.47 -29.99 2.80
N LEU A 22 -11.43 -29.47 1.57
CA LEU A 22 -10.96 -28.12 1.30
C LEU A 22 -11.93 -27.07 1.89
N GLU A 23 -13.26 -27.24 1.77
CA GLU A 23 -14.27 -26.37 2.42
C GLU A 23 -14.12 -26.37 3.94
N ASP A 24 -14.04 -27.54 4.57
CA ASP A 24 -13.91 -27.65 6.03
C ASP A 24 -12.64 -26.95 6.56
N ARG A 25 -11.56 -26.95 5.77
CA ARG A 25 -10.28 -26.35 6.15
C ARG A 25 -10.24 -24.84 5.90
N LEU A 26 -10.94 -24.36 4.87
CA LEU A 26 -10.68 -23.03 4.27
C LEU A 26 -11.91 -22.10 4.27
N GLY A 27 -13.12 -22.60 4.54
CA GLY A 27 -14.36 -21.81 4.57
C GLY A 27 -15.09 -21.76 3.22
N LEU A 28 -16.24 -21.06 3.18
CA LEU A 28 -17.04 -20.91 1.95
C LEU A 28 -16.66 -19.62 1.19
N PRO A 29 -16.69 -19.61 -0.16
CA PRO A 29 -16.32 -18.42 -0.95
C PRO A 29 -17.16 -17.18 -0.64
N SER A 30 -18.46 -17.37 -0.37
CA SER A 30 -19.37 -16.28 -0.04
C SER A 30 -19.02 -15.57 1.27
N GLU A 31 -18.21 -16.19 2.13
CA GLU A 31 -17.82 -15.63 3.42
C GLU A 31 -16.64 -14.65 3.29
N HIS A 32 -15.99 -14.59 2.13
CA HIS A 32 -14.69 -13.92 1.97
C HIS A 32 -14.56 -12.96 0.78
N PHE A 33 -15.62 -12.79 -0.02
CA PHE A 33 -15.66 -11.89 -1.18
C PHE A 33 -15.57 -10.40 -0.79
N ASP A 34 -14.53 -9.70 -1.28
CA ASP A 34 -14.36 -8.24 -1.18
C ASP A 34 -13.79 -7.70 -2.51
N ALA A 35 -14.43 -6.71 -3.13
CA ALA A 35 -14.35 -6.47 -4.59
C ALA A 35 -13.42 -5.33 -5.03
N ASP A 36 -12.62 -4.74 -4.13
CA ASP A 36 -12.09 -3.39 -4.35
C ASP A 36 -10.66 -3.28 -4.92
N ALA A 37 -9.97 -4.34 -5.38
CA ALA A 37 -8.51 -4.25 -5.66
C ALA A 37 -7.91 -5.05 -6.83
N GLY A 38 -8.68 -5.46 -7.84
CA GLY A 38 -8.13 -6.08 -9.06
C GLY A 38 -7.75 -7.57 -8.93
N ILE A 39 -7.21 -8.02 -7.79
CA ILE A 39 -7.23 -9.45 -7.40
C ILE A 39 -8.16 -9.58 -6.20
N VAL A 40 -9.24 -10.36 -6.34
CA VAL A 40 -10.25 -10.57 -5.29
C VAL A 40 -9.73 -11.54 -4.24
N CYS A 41 -9.12 -12.64 -4.67
CA CYS A 41 -8.46 -13.62 -3.81
C CYS A 41 -7.49 -14.49 -4.61
N TRP A 42 -6.57 -15.20 -3.94
CA TRP A 42 -5.88 -16.33 -4.54
C TRP A 42 -6.67 -17.60 -4.28
N VAL A 43 -6.60 -18.55 -5.21
CA VAL A 43 -7.38 -19.77 -5.18
C VAL A 43 -6.48 -20.96 -5.55
N GLN A 44 -6.34 -21.97 -4.68
CA GLN A 44 -5.60 -23.22 -4.94
C GLN A 44 -6.41 -24.32 -5.67
N ASP A 45 -5.97 -24.76 -6.84
CA ASP A 45 -6.60 -25.81 -7.63
C ASP A 45 -6.38 -27.24 -7.09
N LEU A 46 -6.95 -28.24 -7.77
CA LEU A 46 -6.83 -29.66 -7.38
C LEU A 46 -5.43 -30.25 -7.56
N ASN A 47 -4.53 -29.53 -8.23
CA ASN A 47 -3.13 -29.89 -8.43
C ASN A 47 -2.20 -29.13 -7.48
N ASP A 48 -2.77 -28.48 -6.45
CA ASP A 48 -2.07 -27.65 -5.47
C ASP A 48 -1.46 -26.35 -6.05
N GLU A 49 -1.84 -25.93 -7.26
CA GLU A 49 -1.37 -24.71 -7.92
C GLU A 49 -2.28 -23.51 -7.58
N TRP A 50 -1.67 -22.35 -7.28
CA TRP A 50 -2.38 -21.14 -6.90
C TRP A 50 -2.67 -20.23 -8.10
N HIS A 51 -3.92 -19.79 -8.21
CA HIS A 51 -4.42 -18.91 -9.27
C HIS A 51 -4.93 -17.60 -8.69
N ALA A 52 -4.71 -16.49 -9.40
CA ALA A 52 -5.24 -15.18 -8.99
C ALA A 52 -6.69 -15.05 -9.47
N SER A 53 -7.67 -15.09 -8.57
CA SER A 53 -9.09 -14.89 -8.89
C SER A 53 -9.37 -13.39 -9.06
N MET A 54 -9.83 -12.99 -10.25
CA MET A 54 -10.14 -11.60 -10.60
C MET A 54 -11.57 -11.22 -10.23
N TYR A 55 -12.51 -12.17 -10.30
CA TYR A 55 -13.89 -12.00 -9.83
C TYR A 55 -14.57 -13.36 -9.59
N PHE A 56 -15.69 -13.33 -8.87
CA PHE A 56 -16.48 -14.51 -8.52
C PHE A 56 -17.89 -14.40 -9.11
N GLU A 57 -18.30 -15.38 -9.90
CA GLU A 57 -19.63 -15.45 -10.52
C GLU A 57 -20.35 -16.73 -10.09
N GLY A 58 -21.36 -16.58 -9.22
CA GLY A 58 -22.18 -17.70 -8.75
C GLY A 58 -21.41 -18.67 -7.84
N SER A 59 -20.80 -19.71 -8.43
CA SER A 59 -19.98 -20.72 -7.74
C SER A 59 -18.63 -20.92 -8.41
N GLN A 60 -18.20 -19.96 -9.22
CA GLN A 60 -17.02 -20.07 -10.09
C GLN A 60 -16.09 -18.87 -9.89
N HIS A 61 -14.81 -19.17 -9.71
CA HIS A 61 -13.72 -18.19 -9.71
C HIS A 61 -13.19 -18.04 -11.13
N VAL A 62 -13.12 -16.80 -11.61
CA VAL A 62 -12.49 -16.51 -12.90
C VAL A 62 -11.10 -15.96 -12.65
N SER A 63 -10.10 -16.75 -13.04
CA SER A 63 -8.70 -16.45 -12.77
C SER A 63 -8.07 -15.54 -13.82
N ALA A 64 -6.97 -14.88 -13.47
CA ALA A 64 -6.23 -13.98 -14.35
C ALA A 64 -5.70 -14.68 -15.62
N CYS A 65 -5.36 -15.97 -15.52
CA CYS A 65 -5.00 -16.82 -16.67
C CYS A 65 -6.19 -17.10 -17.62
N GLY A 66 -7.43 -16.80 -17.22
CA GLY A 66 -8.65 -17.09 -17.97
C GLY A 66 -9.31 -18.43 -17.63
N ASP A 67 -8.67 -19.24 -16.78
CA ASP A 67 -9.28 -20.49 -16.31
C ASP A 67 -10.39 -20.22 -15.29
N ILE A 68 -11.37 -21.12 -15.28
CA ILE A 68 -12.53 -21.04 -14.42
C ILE A 68 -12.49 -22.22 -13.45
N PHE A 69 -12.47 -21.91 -12.16
CA PHE A 69 -12.39 -22.91 -11.09
C PHE A 69 -13.70 -22.97 -10.32
N GLU A 70 -14.24 -24.17 -10.15
CA GLU A 70 -15.38 -24.44 -9.28
C GLU A 70 -14.89 -24.60 -7.84
N THR A 71 -15.57 -23.93 -6.90
CA THR A 71 -15.39 -24.03 -5.44
C THR A 71 -15.22 -25.48 -4.98
N PRO A 72 -14.25 -25.79 -4.08
CA PRO A 72 -13.60 -24.94 -3.09
C PRO A 72 -12.07 -24.85 -3.25
N VAL A 73 -11.61 -23.63 -3.34
CA VAL A 73 -10.31 -23.25 -3.84
C VAL A 73 -9.82 -22.20 -2.81
N ALA A 74 -8.75 -22.51 -2.08
CA ALA A 74 -8.37 -21.83 -0.84
C ALA A 74 -8.24 -20.30 -0.96
N ASP A 75 -8.88 -19.50 -0.10
CA ASP A 75 -8.69 -18.03 -0.07
C ASP A 75 -7.43 -17.67 0.74
N VAL A 76 -6.38 -17.25 0.04
CA VAL A 76 -5.25 -16.58 0.68
C VAL A 76 -5.16 -15.16 0.13
N ARG A 77 -5.51 -14.18 0.97
CA ARG A 77 -5.33 -12.75 0.67
C ARG A 77 -3.86 -12.36 0.52
N HIS A 78 -2.97 -13.14 1.12
CA HIS A 78 -1.53 -12.95 0.99
C HIS A 78 -1.05 -13.61 -0.30
N ASP A 79 -0.31 -12.83 -1.10
CA ASP A 79 0.33 -13.32 -2.31
C ASP A 79 1.14 -14.61 -2.04
N PRO A 80 0.71 -15.77 -2.56
CA PRO A 80 1.35 -17.06 -2.33
C PRO A 80 2.79 -17.08 -2.82
N ARG A 81 3.17 -16.21 -3.77
CA ARG A 81 4.56 -16.03 -4.23
C ARG A 81 5.51 -15.64 -3.10
N ARG A 82 5.00 -15.12 -1.98
CA ARG A 82 5.79 -14.75 -0.79
C ARG A 82 6.01 -15.93 0.18
N ILE A 83 5.40 -17.09 -0.09
CA ILE A 83 5.52 -18.31 0.70
C ILE A 83 6.35 -19.31 -0.10
N ASN A 84 7.44 -19.79 0.50
CA ASN A 84 8.51 -20.54 -0.18
C ASN A 84 8.10 -21.94 -0.72
N GLU A 85 6.84 -22.34 -0.55
CA GLU A 85 6.32 -23.68 -0.86
C GLU A 85 5.04 -23.65 -1.70
N ALA A 86 4.60 -22.47 -2.18
CA ALA A 86 3.39 -22.35 -2.99
C ALA A 86 3.73 -22.25 -4.49
N GLU A 87 3.32 -23.24 -5.27
CA GLU A 87 3.40 -23.19 -6.74
C GLU A 87 2.28 -22.30 -7.27
N THR A 88 2.64 -21.20 -7.95
CA THR A 88 1.68 -20.23 -8.49
C THR A 88 1.63 -20.35 -10.00
N CYS A 89 0.42 -20.30 -10.57
CA CYS A 89 0.19 -20.45 -12.00
C CYS A 89 0.97 -19.44 -12.82
N HIS A 90 1.85 -19.94 -13.70
CA HIS A 90 2.64 -19.13 -14.62
C HIS A 90 1.78 -18.24 -15.53
N GLY A 91 0.59 -18.69 -15.92
CA GLY A 91 -0.35 -17.90 -16.71
C GLY A 91 -0.94 -16.72 -15.93
N CYS A 92 -1.24 -16.91 -14.64
CA CYS A 92 -1.67 -15.82 -13.76
C CYS A 92 -0.53 -14.82 -13.53
N ILE A 93 0.70 -15.30 -13.31
CA ILE A 93 1.89 -14.45 -13.14
C ILE A 93 2.11 -13.59 -14.37
N ALA A 94 2.17 -14.20 -15.56
CA ALA A 94 2.40 -13.48 -16.81
C ALA A 94 1.32 -12.42 -17.08
N ARG A 95 0.05 -12.69 -16.73
CA ARG A 95 -1.04 -11.72 -16.88
C ARG A 95 -0.87 -10.53 -15.94
N LEU A 96 -0.51 -10.78 -14.68
CA LEU A 96 -0.31 -9.74 -13.68
C LEU A 96 0.94 -8.90 -13.95
N GLU A 97 2.00 -9.51 -14.49
CA GLU A 97 3.24 -8.83 -14.89
C GLU A 97 3.13 -8.13 -16.25
N ALA A 98 2.17 -8.51 -17.10
CA ALA A 98 1.91 -7.81 -18.37
C ALA A 98 1.25 -6.43 -18.18
N ASP A 99 0.54 -6.21 -17.07
CA ASP A 99 0.05 -4.86 -16.71
C ASP A 99 1.19 -3.98 -16.13
N ASP A 100 2.36 -4.56 -15.81
CA ASP A 100 3.60 -3.85 -15.47
C ASP A 100 4.45 -3.52 -16.73
N GLU A 101 3.90 -3.57 -17.94
CA GLU A 101 4.58 -3.14 -19.19
C GLU A 101 4.85 -1.61 -19.26
N ASP A 102 4.43 -0.82 -18.27
CA ASP A 102 4.91 0.56 -18.06
C ASP A 102 6.27 0.62 -17.33
N ASN A 103 6.94 -0.52 -17.08
CA ASN A 103 8.28 -0.55 -16.50
C ASN A 103 9.37 -0.55 -17.59
N GLU A 104 9.51 0.60 -18.25
CA GLU A 104 10.56 0.94 -19.24
C GLU A 104 11.99 1.02 -18.61
N THR A 105 12.31 0.21 -17.58
CA THR A 105 13.57 0.34 -16.82
C THR A 105 14.53 -0.84 -16.86
N LEU A 106 14.21 -1.94 -17.55
CA LEU A 106 15.16 -3.05 -17.72
C LEU A 106 15.42 -3.37 -19.19
N PRO A 107 16.56 -2.95 -19.76
CA PRO A 107 16.98 -3.40 -21.08
C PRO A 107 17.36 -4.87 -21.03
N ASP A 108 16.73 -5.65 -21.90
CA ASP A 108 16.87 -7.09 -22.00
C ASP A 108 18.27 -7.48 -22.52
N GLY A 109 19.00 -8.34 -21.81
CA GLY A 109 20.20 -9.02 -22.31
C GLY A 109 21.58 -8.53 -21.85
N GLY A 110 21.72 -7.81 -20.73
CA GLY A 110 23.03 -7.56 -20.13
C GLY A 110 23.62 -8.82 -19.47
N GLU A 111 24.76 -9.31 -19.96
CA GLU A 111 25.55 -10.32 -19.23
C GLU A 111 26.03 -9.73 -17.90
N PHE A 112 25.54 -10.24 -16.78
CA PHE A 112 26.01 -9.83 -15.46
C PHE A 112 27.32 -10.52 -15.13
N GLU A 113 28.38 -9.73 -14.88
CA GLU A 113 29.58 -10.27 -14.25
C GLU A 113 29.23 -10.78 -12.84
N PRO A 114 29.77 -11.95 -12.42
CA PRO A 114 29.50 -12.51 -11.11
C PRO A 114 30.00 -11.56 -10.01
N ALA A 115 29.07 -11.09 -9.18
CA ALA A 115 29.34 -10.13 -8.11
C ALA A 115 30.41 -10.65 -7.14
N SER A 116 31.56 -9.98 -7.11
CA SER A 116 32.65 -10.28 -6.19
C SER A 116 32.38 -9.82 -4.74
N LYS A 117 31.28 -9.07 -4.53
CA LYS A 117 30.85 -8.59 -3.22
C LYS A 117 29.37 -8.21 -3.24
N LEU A 118 28.59 -8.72 -2.27
CA LEU A 118 27.23 -8.24 -2.00
C LEU A 118 27.32 -6.80 -1.48
N LEU A 119 26.99 -5.84 -2.33
CA LEU A 119 26.60 -4.50 -1.93
C LEU A 119 25.10 -4.43 -2.16
N ALA A 120 24.33 -4.32 -1.08
CA ALA A 120 22.96 -3.84 -1.19
C ALA A 120 23.06 -2.37 -1.58
N ASP A 121 23.03 -2.11 -2.87
CA ASP A 121 22.74 -0.84 -3.51
C ASP A 121 21.32 -0.39 -3.11
N GLY A 122 21.20 0.05 -1.85
CA GLY A 122 20.06 0.83 -1.41
C GLY A 122 19.93 2.03 -2.34
N GLY A 123 18.88 2.03 -3.15
CA GLY A 123 18.59 3.07 -4.13
C GLY A 123 18.72 4.48 -3.54
N GLU A 124 18.99 5.45 -4.41
CA GLU A 124 19.09 6.86 -4.04
C GLU A 124 17.84 7.28 -3.24
N VAL A 125 18.05 7.64 -1.96
CA VAL A 125 16.94 7.96 -1.06
C VAL A 125 16.44 9.37 -1.38
N ASP A 126 15.18 9.50 -1.79
CA ASP A 126 14.53 10.81 -1.87
C ASP A 126 14.36 11.39 -0.46
N VAL A 127 15.30 12.24 -0.07
CA VAL A 127 15.36 12.89 1.24
C VAL A 127 14.11 13.75 1.50
N TYR A 128 13.50 14.33 0.46
CA TYR A 128 12.29 15.14 0.60
C TYR A 128 11.11 14.27 1.01
N GLN A 129 10.88 13.19 0.27
CA GLN A 129 9.78 12.28 0.55
C GLN A 129 9.99 11.58 1.90
N TRP A 130 11.21 11.15 2.20
CA TRP A 130 11.54 10.57 3.50
C TRP A 130 11.21 11.51 4.67
N VAL A 131 11.53 12.81 4.55
CA VAL A 131 11.20 13.83 5.58
C VAL A 131 9.70 13.91 5.83
N LEU A 132 8.89 13.85 4.77
CA LEU A 132 7.44 13.93 4.87
C LEU A 132 6.84 12.70 5.56
N GLU A 133 7.36 11.51 5.25
CA GLU A 133 6.89 10.25 5.81
C GLU A 133 7.31 10.08 7.28
N ASN A 134 8.50 10.55 7.64
CA ASN A 134 9.11 10.24 8.94
C ASN A 134 8.97 11.37 9.98
N VAL A 135 8.32 12.49 9.64
CA VAL A 135 8.20 13.63 10.58
C VAL A 135 7.50 13.25 11.89
N HIS A 136 6.58 12.28 11.88
CA HIS A 136 5.85 11.86 13.08
C HIS A 136 6.45 10.62 13.78
N GLU A 137 7.32 9.87 13.12
CA GLU A 137 8.06 8.74 13.70
C GLU A 137 9.04 9.18 14.79
N TYR A 138 9.45 10.46 14.75
CA TYR A 138 10.41 11.04 15.68
C TYR A 138 9.82 12.21 16.47
N PRO A 139 8.91 11.91 17.41
CA PRO A 139 8.17 12.94 18.10
C PRO A 139 9.05 13.80 19.02
N ALA A 140 8.60 15.03 19.25
CA ALA A 140 9.18 15.93 20.22
C ALA A 140 8.68 15.56 21.63
N GLY A 141 9.40 14.65 22.28
CA GLY A 141 9.03 14.18 23.63
C GLY A 141 7.84 13.23 23.59
N THR A 142 6.89 13.38 24.52
CA THR A 142 5.74 12.48 24.67
C THR A 142 4.58 12.82 23.74
N ASP A 143 4.68 13.89 22.98
CA ASP A 143 3.60 14.34 22.11
C ASP A 143 3.80 13.83 20.67
N PRO A 144 3.06 12.78 20.25
CA PRO A 144 3.19 12.21 18.91
C PRO A 144 2.67 13.16 17.81
N ARG A 145 2.05 14.29 18.18
CA ARG A 145 1.52 15.27 17.22
C ARG A 145 2.62 16.03 16.50
N TRP A 146 3.75 16.19 17.15
CA TRP A 146 4.84 17.04 16.70
C TRP A 146 6.09 16.23 16.48
N GLY A 147 6.66 16.32 15.28
CA GLY A 147 8.01 15.92 15.00
C GLY A 147 9.03 16.89 15.57
N SER A 148 10.15 16.36 16.04
CA SER A 148 11.31 17.18 16.39
C SER A 148 12.18 17.40 15.15
N ARG A 149 12.38 18.67 14.75
CA ARG A 149 13.32 19.02 13.67
C ARG A 149 14.72 18.46 13.92
N GLY A 150 15.16 18.47 15.18
CA GLY A 150 16.47 17.96 15.56
C GLY A 150 16.57 16.44 15.39
N ASN A 151 15.55 15.70 15.83
CA ASN A 151 15.52 14.24 15.72
C ASN A 151 15.43 13.81 14.26
N LEU A 152 14.57 14.46 13.47
CA LEU A 152 14.42 14.16 12.05
C LEU A 152 15.73 14.35 11.27
N VAL A 153 16.50 15.41 11.58
CA VAL A 153 17.83 15.62 11.00
C VAL A 153 18.85 14.58 11.49
N TYR A 154 18.79 14.21 12.77
CA TYR A 154 19.70 13.22 13.36
C TYR A 154 19.50 11.82 12.80
N GLU A 155 18.25 11.45 12.49
CA GLU A 155 17.90 10.17 11.89
C GLU A 155 18.15 10.18 10.38
N GLY A 156 17.77 11.25 9.66
CA GLY A 156 17.95 11.33 8.21
C GLY A 156 19.41 11.26 7.75
N ARG A 157 20.37 11.75 8.55
CA ARG A 157 21.80 11.62 8.24
C ARG A 157 22.35 10.19 8.38
N LYS A 158 21.55 9.24 8.87
CA LYS A 158 21.90 7.81 8.92
C LYS A 158 21.55 7.10 7.60
N LEU A 159 20.80 7.76 6.72
CA LEU A 159 20.49 7.25 5.39
C LEU A 159 21.77 7.24 4.54
N ASN A 160 21.91 6.21 3.70
CA ASN A 160 23.09 6.05 2.85
C ASN A 160 23.17 7.21 1.85
N GLY A 161 24.32 7.89 1.81
CA GLY A 161 24.58 8.98 0.87
C GLY A 161 23.92 10.32 1.23
N VAL A 162 23.23 10.43 2.37
CA VAL A 162 22.52 11.66 2.77
C VAL A 162 23.33 12.46 3.78
N GLU A 163 23.66 13.71 3.44
CA GLU A 163 24.28 14.61 4.41
C GLU A 163 23.25 15.30 5.30
N LYS A 164 23.69 15.74 6.47
CA LYS A 164 22.89 16.57 7.39
C LYS A 164 22.25 17.78 6.65
N ASN A 165 23.00 18.40 5.75
CA ASN A 165 22.56 19.58 5.02
C ASN A 165 21.41 19.26 4.06
N ASP A 166 21.38 18.06 3.48
CA ASP A 166 20.34 17.65 2.54
C ASP A 166 19.01 17.49 3.26
N VAL A 167 19.01 16.87 4.45
CA VAL A 167 17.81 16.78 5.30
C VAL A 167 17.34 18.17 5.73
N GLN A 168 18.26 19.07 6.07
CA GLN A 168 17.91 20.43 6.46
C GLN A 168 17.29 21.23 5.31
N LYS A 169 17.82 21.08 4.08
CA LYS A 169 17.25 21.67 2.86
C LYS A 169 15.90 21.07 2.52
N ALA A 170 15.74 19.75 2.64
CA ALA A 170 14.47 19.07 2.42
C ALA A 170 13.38 19.58 3.38
N ILE A 171 13.69 19.70 4.68
CA ILE A 171 12.76 20.27 5.67
C ILE A 171 12.44 21.74 5.34
N ALA A 172 13.44 22.55 4.97
CA ALA A 172 13.20 23.94 4.59
C ALA A 172 12.28 24.03 3.37
N ARG A 173 12.56 23.26 2.33
CA ARG A 173 11.72 23.15 1.13
C ARG A 173 10.30 22.71 1.48
N ALA A 174 10.12 21.73 2.35
CA ALA A 174 8.79 21.24 2.73
C ALA A 174 8.00 22.29 3.53
N VAL A 175 8.68 23.12 4.33
CA VAL A 175 8.04 24.26 5.02
C VAL A 175 7.69 25.37 4.03
N ASP A 176 8.59 25.69 3.10
CA ASP A 176 8.37 26.73 2.07
C ASP A 176 7.24 26.33 1.11
N ASN A 177 7.13 25.05 0.79
CA ASN A 177 6.04 24.47 0.01
C ASN A 177 4.73 24.32 0.80
N GLU A 178 4.74 24.61 2.10
CA GLU A 178 3.61 24.41 3.02
C GLU A 178 3.11 22.96 3.08
N ASP A 179 4.00 21.98 2.88
CA ASP A 179 3.75 20.56 3.12
C ASP A 179 4.01 20.20 4.60
N LEU A 180 4.86 20.99 5.27
CA LEU A 180 5.06 20.95 6.72
C LEU A 180 4.73 22.30 7.37
N LEU A 181 4.04 22.23 8.51
CA LEU A 181 3.90 23.34 9.43
C LEU A 181 5.09 23.33 10.41
N SER A 182 5.75 24.49 10.59
CA SER A 182 6.77 24.66 11.63
C SER A 182 6.33 25.62 12.73
N TRP A 183 6.54 25.20 13.99
CA TRP A 183 6.23 25.98 15.18
C TRP A 183 7.26 25.75 16.28
N HIS A 184 8.03 26.78 16.65
CA HIS A 184 9.09 26.71 17.68
C HIS A 184 10.07 25.52 17.53
N GLY A 185 10.41 25.13 16.30
CA GLY A 185 11.29 23.98 16.04
C GLY A 185 10.58 22.62 16.00
N LEU A 186 9.28 22.59 16.26
CA LEU A 186 8.39 21.47 16.02
C LEU A 186 7.92 21.48 14.56
N LEU A 187 7.63 20.28 14.05
CA LEU A 187 7.17 20.04 12.69
C LEU A 187 5.91 19.18 12.70
N ALA A 188 4.96 19.44 11.81
CA ALA A 188 3.81 18.58 11.59
C ALA A 188 3.42 18.59 10.11
N ARG A 189 2.85 17.49 9.61
CA ARG A 189 2.26 17.45 8.27
C ARG A 189 1.16 18.50 8.14
N ALA A 190 1.16 19.24 7.04
CA ALA A 190 0.16 20.25 6.73
C ALA A 190 -1.13 19.66 6.13
N GLU A 191 -1.59 18.55 6.71
CA GLU A 191 -2.84 17.89 6.33
C GLU A 191 -4.02 18.51 7.07
N ILE A 192 -5.16 18.67 6.39
CA ILE A 192 -6.33 19.39 6.93
C ILE A 192 -6.76 18.82 8.29
N ASP A 193 -6.83 17.50 8.43
CA ASP A 193 -7.31 16.87 9.66
C ASP A 193 -6.30 17.01 10.80
N ARG A 194 -5.00 16.94 10.49
CA ARG A 194 -3.93 17.20 11.45
C ARG A 194 -3.93 18.65 11.93
N LEU A 195 -4.11 19.60 11.03
CA LEU A 195 -4.19 21.02 11.36
C LEU A 195 -5.44 21.33 12.20
N ARG A 196 -6.58 20.68 11.93
CA ARG A 196 -7.79 20.79 12.76
C ARG A 196 -7.59 20.26 14.17
N GLU A 197 -6.93 19.12 14.30
CA GLU A 197 -6.58 18.55 15.60
C GLU A 197 -5.74 19.53 16.42
N LEU A 198 -4.69 20.10 15.81
CA LEU A 198 -3.87 21.13 16.43
C LEU A 198 -4.70 22.35 16.85
N VAL A 199 -5.56 22.88 15.97
CA VAL A 199 -6.41 24.04 16.30
C VAL A 199 -7.32 23.78 17.49
N ARG A 200 -8.00 22.63 17.51
CA ARG A 200 -8.93 22.27 18.59
C ARG A 200 -8.23 22.28 19.95
N ILE A 201 -7.10 21.58 20.04
CA ILE A 201 -6.42 21.39 21.31
C ILE A 201 -5.78 22.70 21.79
N GLU A 202 -5.17 23.45 20.88
CA GLU A 202 -4.60 24.76 21.20
C GLU A 202 -5.65 25.77 21.68
N HIS A 203 -6.90 25.66 21.20
CA HIS A 203 -8.02 26.49 21.63
C HIS A 203 -8.59 26.08 22.99
N GLU A 204 -8.61 24.77 23.27
CA GLU A 204 -9.17 24.22 24.51
C GLU A 204 -8.22 24.37 25.70
N GLU A 205 -6.90 24.36 25.48
CA GLU A 205 -5.92 24.19 26.56
C GLU A 205 -5.09 25.45 26.90
N HIS A 206 -4.95 26.49 26.05
CA HIS A 206 -3.88 27.50 26.24
C HIS A 206 -4.03 28.93 25.62
N ASP A 207 -3.05 29.82 25.90
CA ASP A 207 -3.04 31.31 25.85
C ASP A 207 -2.44 31.99 24.56
N ILE A 208 -2.31 33.33 24.54
CA ILE A 208 -2.03 34.25 23.40
C ILE A 208 -1.04 33.75 22.31
N THR A 209 0.13 33.20 22.65
CA THR A 209 1.13 32.77 21.66
C THR A 209 0.61 31.65 20.74
N ARG A 210 -0.33 30.84 21.23
CA ARG A 210 -0.93 29.74 20.48
C ARG A 210 -2.10 30.19 19.60
N GLN A 211 -2.68 31.38 19.84
CA GLN A 211 -3.62 31.99 18.89
C GLN A 211 -2.95 32.31 17.54
N ILE A 212 -1.65 32.65 17.54
CA ILE A 212 -0.87 32.83 16.31
C ILE A 212 -0.75 31.51 15.55
N LEU A 213 -0.49 30.40 16.26
CA LEU A 213 -0.44 29.07 15.68
C LEU A 213 -1.80 28.69 15.06
N VAL A 214 -2.90 28.86 15.80
CA VAL A 214 -4.26 28.65 15.30
C VAL A 214 -4.52 29.47 14.05
N GLY A 215 -4.12 30.74 14.04
CA GLY A 215 -4.23 31.61 12.87
C GLY A 215 -3.46 31.09 11.65
N LYS A 216 -2.25 30.53 11.85
CA LYS A 216 -1.47 29.89 10.78
C LYS A 216 -2.16 28.64 10.25
N CYS A 217 -2.61 27.74 11.14
CA CYS A 217 -3.32 26.52 10.75
C CYS A 217 -4.58 26.83 9.95
N ASN A 218 -5.40 27.79 10.40
CA ASN A 218 -6.62 28.18 9.70
C ASN A 218 -6.34 28.74 8.29
N LYS A 219 -5.25 29.51 8.11
CA LYS A 219 -4.84 30.00 6.79
C LYS A 219 -4.48 28.83 5.85
N LEU A 220 -3.70 27.87 6.34
CA LEU A 220 -3.33 26.68 5.57
C LEU A 220 -4.54 25.82 5.20
N ILE A 221 -5.46 25.58 6.15
CA ILE A 221 -6.72 24.88 5.88
C ILE A 221 -7.51 25.56 4.77
N ALA A 222 -7.65 26.90 4.83
CA ALA A 222 -8.37 27.65 3.81
C ALA A 222 -7.72 27.54 2.43
N LYS A 223 -6.38 27.57 2.36
CA LYS A 223 -5.62 27.43 1.11
C LYS A 223 -5.80 26.02 0.51
N LYS A 224 -5.53 24.97 1.29
CA LYS A 224 -5.65 23.57 0.85
C LYS A 224 -7.07 23.20 0.40
N LYS A 225 -8.10 23.78 1.03
CA LYS A 225 -9.50 23.63 0.57
C LYS A 225 -9.75 24.28 -0.80
N ARG A 226 -9.15 25.44 -1.08
CA ARG A 226 -9.27 26.11 -2.38
C ARG A 226 -8.54 25.32 -3.47
N GLU A 227 -7.36 24.78 -3.18
CA GLU A 227 -6.60 23.92 -4.10
C GLU A 227 -7.43 22.70 -4.51
N ARG A 228 -7.96 21.94 -3.54
CA ARG A 228 -8.85 20.80 -3.83
C ARG A 228 -10.10 21.19 -4.64
N ALA A 229 -10.68 22.36 -4.35
CA ALA A 229 -11.85 22.85 -5.08
C ALA A 229 -11.51 23.31 -6.51
N GLY A 230 -10.31 23.86 -6.73
CA GLY A 230 -9.78 24.24 -8.04
C GLY A 230 -9.45 23.02 -8.90
N GLU A 231 -8.78 22.01 -8.33
CA GLU A 231 -8.50 20.73 -8.99
C GLU A 231 -9.81 20.01 -9.39
N SER A 232 -10.84 20.08 -8.54
CA SER A 232 -12.16 19.52 -8.85
C SER A 232 -12.90 20.28 -9.96
N ALA A 233 -12.65 21.59 -10.11
CA ALA A 233 -13.24 22.41 -11.17
C ALA A 233 -12.53 22.20 -12.51
N GLU A 234 -11.20 22.03 -12.53
CA GLU A 234 -10.44 21.72 -13.74
C GLU A 234 -10.72 20.28 -14.24
N ALA A 235 -10.87 19.32 -13.33
CA ALA A 235 -11.29 17.95 -13.69
C ALA A 235 -12.71 17.90 -14.30
N ALA A 236 -13.62 18.78 -13.85
CA ALA A 236 -14.98 18.84 -14.38
C ALA A 236 -15.08 19.50 -15.77
N VAL A 237 -14.12 20.36 -16.15
CA VAL A 237 -14.09 21.02 -17.48
C VAL A 237 -13.51 20.09 -18.55
N ASN A 238 -12.57 19.20 -18.20
CA ASN A 238 -11.96 18.28 -19.16
C ASN A 238 -12.77 16.98 -19.41
N GLY A 239 -13.82 16.70 -18.62
CA GLY A 239 -14.71 15.55 -18.82
C GLY A 239 -15.94 15.84 -19.70
N GLY A 240 -16.04 17.03 -20.28
CA GLY A 240 -17.26 17.54 -20.93
C GLY A 240 -17.24 17.67 -22.45
N GLU A 241 -16.19 17.22 -23.15
CA GLU A 241 -16.14 17.20 -24.62
C GLU A 241 -15.84 15.79 -25.13
N THR A 242 -16.87 14.94 -25.18
CA THR A 242 -17.02 13.83 -26.16
C THR A 242 -18.40 13.20 -25.98
N ALA A 243 -19.42 13.81 -26.59
CA ALA A 243 -20.66 13.16 -26.99
C ALA A 243 -21.34 13.98 -28.09
#